data_AF-X0HV30-F1
#
_entry.id   AF-X0HV30-F1
#
_cell.length_a   1.000
_cell.length_b   1.000
_cell.length_c   1.000
_cell.angle_alpha   90.00
_cell.angle_beta   90.00
_cell.angle_gamma   90.00
#
_symmetry.space_group_name_H-M   'P 1'
#
loop_
_entity.id
_entity.type
_entity.pdbx_description
1 polymer ?
#
loop_
_entity_poly.entity_id
_entity_poly.type
_entity_poly.pdbx_seq_one_letter_code
_entity_poly.pdbx_strand_id
1 'polypeptide(L)'
;MATLNALKKALKKVSDEAPRKPLNDEEYGDGLSLFAQASGEQTYQKTFIIPQLSELIASLSARDEISVLEIGPGPENVLGHLPAILRKRITKYVALEPSFQYTQSLTRWLSPMEDERPLPSLKHSLVRPAPFTPESCKGQNYDVILFCHSLYGMKRKEKIIRNTLKMLPKDPLGGMVIISHRGGSLILDNLVCHRPTKSRIDRRYTTALLLPLDISQVQSCVRWALANKTSLEILGGGHSDHCLWPNVVSVEMGAFDKVYVVNTPQNADTDCWVVAEAGCKTGDIIKETMPAGVTVTLGSRPSVGAGFWLQGGIGHLARHYGLACDAIVGAVMVDAISGQVLCIGHVPEHNIDHRMPFSTNMMRNYCGP
;
A
#
# COMPACT_ATOMS: atom_id res chain seq x y z
N MET A 1 -22.80 -33.13 6.13
CA MET A 1 -22.19 -31.80 6.32
C MET A 1 -20.72 -31.86 5.92
N ALA A 2 -20.29 -31.05 4.96
CA ALA A 2 -18.87 -30.97 4.59
C ALA A 2 -18.10 -30.30 5.73
N THR A 3 -17.13 -31.01 6.32
CA THR A 3 -16.27 -30.47 7.38
C THR A 3 -15.06 -29.78 6.76
N LEU A 4 -14.48 -28.81 7.48
CA LEU A 4 -13.24 -28.13 7.07
C LEU A 4 -12.11 -29.12 6.73
N ASN A 5 -12.04 -30.25 7.44
CA ASN A 5 -11.08 -31.32 7.15
C ASN A 5 -11.37 -32.08 5.86
N ALA A 6 -12.64 -32.32 5.53
CA ALA A 6 -13.03 -32.90 4.25
C ALA A 6 -12.66 -31.98 3.08
N LEU A 7 -12.88 -30.66 3.24
CA LEU A 7 -12.49 -29.66 2.26
C LEU A 7 -10.98 -29.58 2.06
N LYS A 8 -10.19 -29.55 3.15
CA LYS A 8 -8.72 -29.56 3.09
C LYS A 8 -8.18 -30.79 2.36
N LYS A 9 -8.74 -31.99 2.64
CA LYS A 9 -8.35 -33.23 1.95
C LYS A 9 -8.72 -33.20 0.46
N ALA A 10 -9.92 -32.73 0.12
CA ALA A 10 -10.36 -32.62 -1.26
C ALA A 10 -9.48 -31.65 -2.06
N LEU A 11 -9.18 -30.46 -1.52
CA LEU A 11 -8.32 -29.47 -2.16
C LEU A 11 -6.88 -29.97 -2.33
N LYS A 12 -6.36 -30.73 -1.36
CA LYS A 12 -5.03 -31.34 -1.48
C LYS A 12 -4.99 -32.39 -2.61
N LYS A 13 -6.02 -33.23 -2.72
CA LYS A 13 -6.14 -34.22 -3.80
C LYS A 13 -6.23 -33.55 -5.18
N VAL A 14 -7.03 -32.49 -5.31
CA VAL A 14 -7.09 -31.68 -6.55
C VAL A 14 -5.74 -31.05 -6.87
N SER A 15 -5.00 -30.56 -5.88
CA SER A 15 -3.66 -29.99 -6.08
C SER A 15 -2.61 -31.02 -6.52
N ASP A 16 -2.76 -32.28 -6.14
CA ASP A 16 -1.85 -33.36 -6.54
C ASP A 16 -2.18 -33.88 -7.95
N GLU A 17 -3.45 -33.82 -8.35
CA GLU A 17 -3.94 -34.22 -9.68
C GLU A 17 -3.90 -33.07 -10.71
N ALA A 18 -3.78 -31.81 -10.27
CA ALA A 18 -3.76 -30.66 -11.15
C ALA A 18 -2.48 -30.63 -12.02
N PRO A 19 -2.61 -30.41 -13.34
CA PRO A 19 -1.47 -30.28 -14.22
C PRO A 19 -0.60 -29.10 -13.80
N ARG A 20 0.68 -29.37 -13.46
CA ARG A 20 1.68 -28.36 -13.10
C ARG A 20 2.36 -27.73 -14.32
N LYS A 21 1.77 -27.90 -15.51
CA LYS A 21 2.32 -27.33 -16.75
C LYS A 21 2.14 -25.81 -16.70
N PRO A 22 3.18 -25.01 -17.00
CA PRO A 22 3.00 -23.58 -17.22
C PRO A 22 1.95 -23.35 -18.31
N LEU A 23 1.07 -22.36 -18.11
CA LEU A 23 0.12 -21.94 -19.14
C LEU A 23 0.89 -21.54 -20.41
N ASN A 24 0.38 -21.93 -21.57
CA ASN A 24 0.85 -21.38 -22.82
C ASN A 24 0.32 -19.93 -23.00
N ASP A 25 0.83 -19.21 -23.99
CA ASP A 25 0.51 -17.79 -24.19
C ASP A 25 -1.01 -17.53 -24.36
N GLU A 26 -1.70 -18.42 -25.07
CA GLU A 26 -3.15 -18.32 -25.32
C GLU A 26 -3.94 -18.58 -24.02
N GLU A 27 -3.60 -19.64 -23.27
CA GLU A 27 -4.20 -19.95 -21.97
C GLU A 27 -3.96 -18.84 -20.93
N TYR A 28 -2.77 -18.22 -20.95
CA TYR A 28 -2.46 -17.05 -20.11
C TYR A 28 -3.29 -15.83 -20.53
N GLY A 29 -3.45 -15.61 -21.83
CA GLY A 29 -4.29 -14.57 -22.41
C GLY A 29 -5.75 -14.69 -22.02
N ASP A 30 -6.33 -15.87 -22.16
CA ASP A 30 -7.71 -16.15 -21.78
C ASP A 30 -7.93 -15.92 -20.29
N GLY A 31 -7.01 -16.41 -19.45
CA GLY A 31 -7.04 -16.18 -18.01
C GLY A 31 -7.01 -14.70 -17.64
N LEU A 32 -6.11 -13.91 -18.27
CA LEU A 32 -6.00 -12.47 -18.03
C LEU A 32 -7.24 -11.71 -18.53
N SER A 33 -7.81 -12.12 -19.67
CA SER A 33 -8.99 -11.49 -20.27
C SER A 33 -10.22 -11.61 -19.36
N LEU A 34 -10.39 -12.73 -18.66
CA LEU A 34 -11.44 -12.92 -17.65
C LEU A 34 -11.33 -11.92 -16.50
N PHE A 35 -10.10 -11.60 -16.07
CA PHE A 35 -9.86 -10.54 -15.07
C PHE A 35 -10.10 -9.14 -15.63
N ALA A 36 -9.79 -8.90 -16.90
CA ALA A 36 -9.99 -7.61 -17.56
C ALA A 36 -11.48 -7.32 -17.87
N GLN A 37 -12.28 -8.35 -18.14
CA GLN A 37 -13.73 -8.25 -18.39
C GLN A 37 -14.56 -8.01 -17.13
N ALA A 38 -13.99 -8.23 -15.94
CA ALA A 38 -14.60 -7.73 -14.72
C ALA A 38 -14.62 -6.20 -14.79
N SER A 39 -15.82 -5.62 -14.93
CA SER A 39 -16.22 -4.23 -15.24
C SER A 39 -15.45 -3.03 -14.62
N GLY A 40 -14.41 -3.24 -13.81
CA GLY A 40 -13.57 -2.20 -13.21
C GLY A 40 -12.17 -2.04 -13.80
N GLU A 41 -11.65 -2.94 -14.65
CA GLU A 41 -10.24 -2.90 -15.12
C GLU A 41 -9.91 -1.67 -15.98
N GLN A 42 -10.69 -1.48 -17.04
CA GLN A 42 -10.58 -0.34 -17.96
C GLN A 42 -10.76 0.99 -17.21
N THR A 43 -11.72 1.01 -16.29
CA THR A 43 -11.98 2.16 -15.42
C THR A 43 -10.78 2.40 -14.52
N TYR A 44 -10.20 1.38 -13.88
CA TYR A 44 -9.03 1.50 -13.01
C TYR A 44 -7.82 2.05 -13.76
N GLN A 45 -7.52 1.54 -14.95
CA GLN A 45 -6.41 2.06 -15.73
C GLN A 45 -6.63 3.53 -16.09
N LYS A 46 -7.78 3.86 -16.69
CA LYS A 46 -8.07 5.23 -17.16
C LYS A 46 -8.24 6.25 -16.04
N THR A 47 -8.91 5.89 -14.94
CA THR A 47 -9.24 6.81 -13.85
C THR A 47 -8.17 6.89 -12.76
N PHE A 48 -7.30 5.88 -12.65
CA PHE A 48 -6.28 5.84 -11.59
C PHE A 48 -4.85 5.77 -12.13
N ILE A 49 -4.51 4.80 -12.98
CA ILE A 49 -3.12 4.62 -13.45
C ILE A 49 -2.67 5.78 -14.35
N ILE A 50 -3.47 6.15 -15.34
CA ILE A 50 -3.07 7.18 -16.33
C ILE A 50 -2.84 8.56 -15.70
N PRO A 51 -3.73 9.09 -14.83
CA PRO A 51 -3.49 10.38 -14.18
C PRO A 51 -2.22 10.41 -13.31
N GLN A 52 -1.99 9.34 -12.54
CA GLN A 52 -0.81 9.23 -11.67
C GLN A 52 0.49 9.14 -12.49
N LEU A 53 0.48 8.32 -13.54
CA LEU A 53 1.62 8.19 -14.43
C LEU A 53 1.91 9.51 -15.18
N SER A 54 0.86 10.23 -15.56
CA SER A 54 0.99 11.56 -16.19
C SER A 54 1.67 12.56 -15.27
N GLU A 55 1.27 12.62 -14.00
CA GLU A 55 1.86 13.51 -13.00
C GLU A 55 3.33 13.18 -12.73
N LEU A 56 3.65 11.89 -12.57
CA LEU A 56 5.03 11.43 -12.37
C LEU A 56 5.92 11.79 -13.55
N ILE A 57 5.50 11.51 -14.77
CA ILE A 57 6.28 11.84 -15.98
C ILE A 57 6.37 13.37 -16.18
N ALA A 58 5.31 14.11 -15.85
CA ALA A 58 5.35 15.57 -15.88
C ALA A 58 6.37 16.14 -14.88
N SER A 59 6.54 15.51 -13.71
CA SER A 59 7.50 15.97 -12.69
C SER A 59 8.96 15.91 -13.14
N LEU A 60 9.29 15.09 -14.14
CA LEU A 60 10.60 15.09 -14.81
C LEU A 60 10.80 16.30 -15.75
N SER A 61 10.04 17.38 -15.55
CA SER A 61 9.87 18.57 -16.42
C SER A 61 11.16 19.22 -16.94
N ALA A 62 12.30 19.02 -16.28
CA ALA A 62 13.60 19.50 -16.75
C ALA A 62 14.21 18.73 -17.94
N ARG A 63 13.62 17.59 -18.36
CA ARG A 63 14.12 16.76 -19.46
C ARG A 63 13.29 16.90 -20.74
N ASP A 64 13.90 17.29 -21.85
CA ASP A 64 13.22 17.31 -23.15
C ASP A 64 13.02 15.90 -23.72
N GLU A 65 13.91 14.97 -23.39
CA GLU A 65 13.89 13.59 -23.85
C GLU A 65 13.85 12.62 -22.66
N ILE A 66 12.95 11.63 -22.74
CA ILE A 66 12.72 10.63 -21.71
C ILE A 66 12.94 9.24 -22.32
N SER A 67 13.74 8.45 -21.63
CA SER A 67 13.95 7.03 -21.87
C SER A 67 13.15 6.18 -20.89
N VAL A 68 12.36 5.23 -21.42
CA VAL A 68 11.46 4.38 -20.63
C VAL A 68 11.83 2.90 -20.82
N LEU A 69 11.95 2.19 -19.71
CA LEU A 69 11.95 0.73 -19.64
C LEU A 69 10.64 0.25 -19.03
N GLU A 70 9.82 -0.46 -19.79
CA GLU A 70 8.57 -1.05 -19.32
C GLU A 70 8.72 -2.57 -19.14
N ILE A 71 8.34 -3.06 -17.97
CA ILE A 71 8.47 -4.47 -17.58
C ILE A 71 7.08 -5.04 -17.35
N GLY A 72 6.74 -6.05 -18.14
CA GLY A 72 5.41 -6.68 -18.15
C GLY A 72 4.27 -5.76 -18.59
N PRO A 73 4.37 -5.06 -19.73
CA PRO A 73 3.30 -4.18 -20.24
C PRO A 73 1.96 -4.91 -20.42
N GLY A 74 1.97 -6.23 -20.66
CA GLY A 74 0.76 -6.98 -20.93
C GLY A 74 0.08 -6.56 -22.25
N PRO A 75 -1.25 -6.76 -22.37
CA PRO A 75 -1.97 -6.46 -23.61
C PRO A 75 -2.32 -4.97 -23.79
N GLU A 76 -2.29 -4.16 -22.72
CA GLU A 76 -2.73 -2.75 -22.75
C GLU A 76 -1.61 -1.79 -22.39
N ASN A 77 -1.27 -0.91 -23.33
CA ASN A 77 -0.12 -0.01 -23.20
C ASN A 77 -0.52 1.31 -22.53
N VAL A 78 -0.23 1.42 -21.23
CA VAL A 78 -0.59 2.60 -20.42
C VAL A 78 0.05 3.90 -20.92
N LEU A 79 1.25 3.84 -21.52
CA LEU A 79 1.93 5.02 -22.05
C LEU A 79 1.20 5.67 -23.22
N GLY A 80 0.41 4.90 -23.98
CA GLY A 80 -0.39 5.41 -25.09
C GLY A 80 -1.50 6.36 -24.69
N HIS A 81 -1.95 6.26 -23.45
CA HIS A 81 -3.05 7.06 -22.93
C HIS A 81 -2.58 8.33 -22.23
N LEU A 82 -1.27 8.58 -22.16
CA LEU A 82 -0.74 9.81 -21.61
C LEU A 82 -1.11 11.03 -22.48
N PRO A 83 -1.21 12.23 -21.88
CA PRO A 83 -1.35 13.48 -22.62
C PRO A 83 -0.30 13.61 -23.74
N ALA A 84 -0.70 14.14 -24.90
CA ALA A 84 0.16 14.20 -26.10
C ALA A 84 1.49 14.91 -25.85
N ILE A 85 1.52 15.93 -24.99
CA ILE A 85 2.73 16.66 -24.58
C ILE A 85 3.73 15.71 -23.90
N LEU A 86 3.27 14.80 -23.05
CA LEU A 86 4.14 13.82 -22.39
C LEU A 86 4.57 12.71 -23.34
N ARG A 87 3.67 12.23 -24.21
CA ARG A 87 4.00 11.23 -25.25
C ARG A 87 5.11 11.71 -26.18
N LYS A 88 5.11 13.00 -26.54
CA LYS A 88 6.17 13.64 -27.35
C LYS A 88 7.54 13.68 -26.68
N ARG A 89 7.64 13.52 -25.37
CA ARG A 89 8.93 13.53 -24.66
C ARG A 89 9.58 12.15 -24.63
N ILE A 90 8.83 11.07 -24.89
CA ILE A 90 9.37 9.72 -24.89
C ILE A 90 10.09 9.45 -26.22
N THR A 91 11.43 9.43 -26.18
CA THR A 91 12.27 9.23 -27.37
C THR A 91 12.94 7.86 -27.42
N LYS A 92 13.04 7.17 -26.28
CA LYS A 92 13.53 5.79 -26.18
C LYS A 92 12.55 4.95 -25.38
N TYR A 93 12.12 3.82 -25.95
CA TYR A 93 11.23 2.86 -25.28
C TYR A 93 11.80 1.44 -25.38
N VAL A 94 11.87 0.74 -24.26
CA VAL A 94 12.25 -0.68 -24.21
C VAL A 94 11.22 -1.44 -23.40
N ALA A 95 10.75 -2.58 -23.91
CA ALA A 95 9.78 -3.42 -23.24
C ALA A 95 10.27 -4.87 -23.08
N LEU A 96 10.07 -5.41 -21.89
CA LEU A 96 10.35 -6.81 -21.56
C LEU A 96 9.05 -7.48 -21.11
N GLU A 97 8.49 -8.30 -22.00
CA GLU A 97 7.20 -8.96 -21.82
C GLU A 97 7.38 -10.47 -22.04
N PRO A 98 7.10 -11.34 -21.05
CA PRO A 98 7.24 -12.78 -21.23
C PRO A 98 6.39 -13.38 -22.36
N SER A 99 5.18 -12.85 -22.59
CA SER A 99 4.28 -13.39 -23.62
C SER A 99 4.72 -12.96 -25.02
N PHE A 100 4.96 -13.93 -25.90
CA PHE A 100 5.31 -13.65 -27.28
C PHE A 100 4.15 -12.97 -28.03
N GLN A 101 2.91 -13.40 -27.78
CA GLN A 101 1.73 -12.78 -28.37
C GLN A 101 1.62 -11.29 -28.03
N TYR A 102 1.83 -10.91 -26.76
CA TYR A 102 1.77 -9.51 -26.34
C TYR A 102 2.92 -8.68 -26.92
N THR A 103 4.12 -9.25 -27.07
CA THR A 103 5.21 -8.53 -27.75
C THR A 103 4.89 -8.20 -29.20
N GLN A 104 4.19 -9.08 -29.92
CA GLN A 104 3.76 -8.77 -31.28
C GLN A 104 2.72 -7.65 -31.29
N SER A 105 1.73 -7.70 -30.39
CA SER A 105 0.72 -6.65 -30.25
C SER A 105 1.35 -5.30 -29.93
N LEU A 106 2.28 -5.26 -28.98
CA LEU A 106 3.02 -4.04 -28.62
C LEU A 106 3.89 -3.51 -29.77
N THR A 107 4.53 -4.40 -30.54
CA THR A 107 5.33 -4.00 -31.71
C THR A 107 4.46 -3.36 -32.79
N ARG A 108 3.28 -3.94 -33.08
CA ARG A 108 2.30 -3.34 -34.01
C ARG A 108 1.77 -2.00 -33.50
N TRP A 109 1.54 -1.89 -32.19
CA TRP A 109 1.09 -0.66 -31.56
C TRP A 109 2.12 0.47 -31.68
N LEU A 110 3.42 0.21 -31.46
CA LEU A 110 4.48 1.22 -31.57
C LEU A 110 4.64 1.78 -33.00
N SER A 111 4.36 0.94 -34.00
CA SER A 111 4.48 1.26 -35.42
C SER A 111 3.16 0.95 -36.14
N PRO A 112 2.11 1.75 -35.89
CA PRO A 112 0.81 1.52 -36.51
C PRO A 112 0.89 1.78 -38.02
N MET A 113 -0.03 1.18 -38.77
CA MET A 113 -0.17 1.42 -40.22
C MET A 113 -0.86 2.76 -40.54
N GLU A 114 -1.46 3.40 -39.53
CA GLU A 114 -2.16 4.69 -39.63
C GLU A 114 -1.25 5.89 -39.26
N ASP A 115 -1.70 7.11 -39.56
CA ASP A 115 -0.87 8.32 -39.50
C ASP A 115 -0.47 8.76 -38.07
N GLU A 116 -1.25 8.44 -37.03
CA GLU A 116 -0.90 8.85 -35.65
C GLU A 116 -0.12 7.78 -34.88
N ARG A 117 1.18 8.02 -34.69
CA ARG A 117 2.01 7.19 -33.81
C ARG A 117 1.66 7.43 -32.34
N PRO A 118 1.55 6.38 -31.49
CA PRO A 118 1.26 6.57 -30.08
C PRO A 118 2.40 7.28 -29.34
N LEU A 119 3.66 7.04 -29.72
CA LEU A 119 4.83 7.75 -29.22
C LEU A 119 5.45 8.55 -30.38
N PRO A 120 5.01 9.80 -30.62
CA PRO A 120 5.30 10.49 -31.88
C PRO A 120 6.78 10.86 -32.07
N SER A 121 7.53 11.03 -30.97
CA SER A 121 8.96 11.39 -31.00
C SER A 121 9.89 10.19 -30.81
N LEU A 122 9.37 8.97 -30.94
CA LEU A 122 10.15 7.76 -30.68
C LEU A 122 11.28 7.61 -31.70
N LYS A 123 12.52 7.62 -31.21
CA LYS A 123 13.75 7.43 -32.01
C LYS A 123 14.26 6.00 -31.91
N HIS A 124 14.08 5.36 -30.75
CA HIS A 124 14.54 4.01 -30.50
C HIS A 124 13.48 3.20 -29.75
N SER A 125 13.16 2.02 -30.30
CA SER A 125 12.24 1.05 -29.68
C SER A 125 12.84 -0.35 -29.66
N LEU A 126 12.66 -1.09 -28.57
CA LEU A 126 13.03 -2.49 -28.49
C LEU A 126 12.02 -3.27 -27.64
N VAL A 127 11.38 -4.27 -28.23
CA VAL A 127 10.45 -5.16 -27.53
C VAL A 127 11.04 -6.57 -27.53
N ARG A 128 11.10 -7.24 -26.37
CA ARG A 128 11.64 -8.62 -26.28
C ARG A 128 10.68 -9.56 -25.55
N PRO A 129 10.47 -10.79 -26.08
CA PRO A 129 9.68 -11.84 -25.44
C PRO A 129 10.49 -12.51 -24.32
N ALA A 130 10.67 -11.81 -23.21
CA ALA A 130 11.51 -12.26 -22.11
C ALA A 130 11.07 -11.68 -20.76
N PRO A 131 11.18 -12.44 -19.66
CA PRO A 131 11.04 -11.90 -18.32
C PRO A 131 12.20 -10.98 -17.97
N PHE A 132 11.96 -10.01 -17.08
CA PHE A 132 13.03 -9.17 -16.57
C PHE A 132 13.99 -9.97 -15.68
N THR A 133 15.27 -9.90 -16.01
CA THR A 133 16.39 -10.33 -15.15
C THR A 133 17.37 -9.18 -14.93
N PRO A 134 18.16 -9.19 -13.84
CA PRO A 134 19.17 -8.17 -13.59
C PRO A 134 20.17 -7.94 -14.75
N GLU A 135 20.37 -8.95 -15.60
CA GLU A 135 21.27 -8.95 -16.74
C GLU A 135 20.62 -8.39 -18.03
N SER A 136 19.29 -8.32 -18.09
CA SER A 136 18.51 -8.04 -19.30
C SER A 136 18.83 -6.67 -19.94
N CYS A 137 19.26 -5.72 -19.12
CA CYS A 137 19.60 -4.35 -19.53
C CYS A 137 20.94 -3.88 -18.96
N LYS A 138 21.89 -4.80 -18.74
CA LYS A 138 23.18 -4.48 -18.12
C LYS A 138 23.88 -3.33 -18.85
N GLY A 139 24.27 -2.29 -18.11
CA GLY A 139 25.00 -1.14 -18.64
C GLY A 139 24.12 -0.07 -19.32
N GLN A 140 22.80 -0.23 -19.32
CA GLN A 140 21.88 0.78 -19.84
C GLN A 140 21.18 1.51 -18.71
N ASN A 141 20.99 2.82 -18.91
CA ASN A 141 20.22 3.66 -18.01
C ASN A 141 18.89 4.09 -18.63
N TYR A 142 17.90 4.34 -17.77
CA TYR A 142 16.56 4.76 -18.15
C TYR A 142 16.03 5.81 -17.16
N ASP A 143 15.46 6.89 -17.67
CA ASP A 143 14.87 7.96 -16.84
C ASP A 143 13.64 7.44 -16.08
N VAL A 144 12.87 6.55 -16.71
CA VAL A 144 11.70 5.89 -16.11
C VAL A 144 11.81 4.38 -16.28
N ILE A 145 11.69 3.65 -15.18
CA ILE A 145 11.55 2.18 -15.18
C ILE A 145 10.18 1.84 -14.61
N LEU A 146 9.30 1.30 -15.43
CA LEU A 146 7.91 1.03 -15.10
C LEU A 146 7.67 -0.48 -14.97
N PHE A 147 7.24 -0.92 -13.79
CA PHE A 147 6.74 -2.28 -13.57
C PHE A 147 5.22 -2.31 -13.68
N CYS A 148 4.74 -2.81 -14.82
CA CYS A 148 3.33 -3.06 -15.10
C CYS A 148 2.90 -4.41 -14.49
N HIS A 149 1.65 -4.48 -14.03
CA HIS A 149 1.08 -5.67 -13.36
C HIS A 149 1.92 -6.25 -12.20
N SER A 150 2.42 -5.40 -11.29
CA SER A 150 2.67 -5.75 -9.88
C SER A 150 3.73 -6.81 -9.55
N LEU A 151 4.81 -6.91 -10.33
CA LEU A 151 5.92 -7.85 -10.07
C LEU A 151 5.45 -9.32 -9.97
N TYR A 152 4.27 -9.65 -10.51
CA TYR A 152 3.73 -11.01 -10.39
C TYR A 152 4.65 -12.01 -11.08
N GLY A 153 4.82 -13.20 -10.46
CA GLY A 153 5.75 -14.22 -10.93
C GLY A 153 7.24 -13.94 -10.64
N MET A 154 7.63 -12.74 -10.20
CA MET A 154 9.02 -12.44 -9.87
C MET A 154 9.43 -12.99 -8.50
N LYS A 155 10.49 -13.79 -8.49
CA LYS A 155 11.17 -14.23 -7.25
C LYS A 155 12.16 -13.15 -6.81
N ARG A 156 12.26 -12.91 -5.48
CA ARG A 156 13.20 -11.93 -4.89
C ARG A 156 12.98 -10.48 -5.39
N LYS A 157 11.74 -10.01 -5.30
CA LYS A 157 11.29 -8.67 -5.73
C LYS A 157 12.19 -7.53 -5.25
N GLU A 158 12.59 -7.55 -3.99
CA GLU A 158 13.46 -6.55 -3.37
C GLU A 158 14.83 -6.45 -4.09
N LYS A 159 15.51 -7.58 -4.34
CA LYS A 159 16.77 -7.61 -5.11
C LYS A 159 16.60 -7.07 -6.53
N ILE A 160 15.48 -7.41 -7.18
CA ILE A 160 15.17 -6.93 -8.54
C ILE A 160 15.04 -5.41 -8.55
N ILE A 161 14.28 -4.85 -7.61
CA ILE A 161 14.04 -3.41 -7.54
C ILE A 161 15.33 -2.66 -7.18
N ARG A 162 16.13 -3.17 -6.23
CA ARG A 162 17.46 -2.61 -5.94
C ARG A 162 18.37 -2.60 -7.17
N ASN A 163 18.27 -3.63 -8.03
CA ASN A 163 19.03 -3.65 -9.27
C ASN A 163 18.52 -2.58 -10.26
N THR A 164 17.21 -2.39 -10.39
CA THR A 164 16.66 -1.34 -11.26
C THR A 164 17.01 0.07 -10.80
N LEU A 165 17.12 0.32 -9.50
CA LEU A 165 17.58 1.63 -9.00
C LEU A 165 18.99 1.98 -9.48
N LYS A 166 19.85 0.97 -9.72
CA LYS A 166 21.20 1.18 -10.27
C LYS A 166 21.20 1.50 -11.77
N MET A 167 20.07 1.33 -12.45
CA MET A 167 19.85 1.64 -13.85
C MET A 167 19.25 3.04 -14.05
N LEU A 168 19.04 3.81 -12.97
CA LEU A 168 18.64 5.20 -13.08
C LEU A 168 19.86 6.09 -13.43
N PRO A 169 19.66 7.23 -14.12
CA PRO A 169 20.71 8.22 -14.33
C PRO A 169 21.29 8.71 -13.00
N LYS A 170 22.60 8.96 -12.96
CA LYS A 170 23.31 9.51 -11.79
C LYS A 170 23.25 11.04 -11.70
N ASP A 171 22.52 11.68 -12.60
CA ASP A 171 22.49 13.13 -12.74
C ASP A 171 21.57 13.78 -11.67
N PRO A 172 21.64 15.11 -11.45
CA PRO A 172 20.92 15.78 -10.36
C PRO A 172 19.41 15.92 -10.61
N LEU A 173 18.93 15.68 -11.84
CA LEU A 173 17.51 15.73 -12.19
C LEU A 173 16.78 14.43 -11.83
N GLY A 174 17.53 13.36 -11.56
CA GLY A 174 17.02 12.08 -11.08
C GLY A 174 16.24 11.28 -12.13
N GLY A 175 16.17 9.97 -11.92
CA GLY A 175 15.23 9.07 -12.60
C GLY A 175 14.28 8.43 -11.60
N MET A 176 13.29 7.68 -12.09
CA MET A 176 12.29 7.04 -11.22
C MET A 176 12.03 5.58 -11.59
N VAL A 177 11.80 4.77 -10.55
CA VAL A 177 11.21 3.44 -10.68
C VAL A 177 9.76 3.53 -10.23
N ILE A 178 8.83 3.20 -11.13
CA ILE A 178 7.38 3.23 -10.89
C ILE A 178 6.89 1.78 -10.82
N ILE A 179 6.13 1.45 -9.79
CA ILE A 179 5.61 0.08 -9.58
C ILE A 179 4.09 0.14 -9.40
N SER A 180 3.37 -0.41 -10.37
CA SER A 180 1.91 -0.54 -10.28
C SER A 180 1.55 -1.83 -9.55
N HIS A 181 1.25 -1.75 -8.24
CA HIS A 181 0.90 -2.90 -7.40
C HIS A 181 -0.60 -2.99 -7.09
N ARG A 182 -1.22 -4.17 -7.30
CA ARG A 182 -2.57 -4.51 -6.84
C ARG A 182 -2.49 -5.42 -5.62
N GLY A 183 -2.88 -4.87 -4.48
CA GLY A 183 -2.77 -5.54 -3.18
C GLY A 183 -2.54 -4.52 -2.06
N GLY A 184 -2.36 -4.99 -0.83
CA GLY A 184 -2.04 -4.15 0.32
C GLY A 184 -0.69 -3.43 0.18
N SER A 185 -0.10 -3.02 1.31
CA SER A 185 1.22 -2.37 1.28
C SER A 185 2.27 -3.33 0.69
N LEU A 186 3.00 -2.91 -0.35
CA LEU A 186 4.13 -3.66 -0.88
C LEU A 186 5.35 -3.38 0.00
N ILE A 187 5.65 -4.31 0.92
CA ILE A 187 6.83 -4.22 1.79
C ILE A 187 8.05 -4.70 0.99
N LEU A 188 9.03 -3.81 0.83
CA LEU A 188 10.30 -4.07 0.12
C LEU A 188 11.50 -3.82 1.06
N ASP A 189 11.40 -4.36 2.28
CA ASP A 189 12.38 -4.21 3.35
C ASP A 189 12.82 -2.74 3.53
N ASN A 190 14.11 -2.44 3.36
CA ASN A 190 14.70 -1.10 3.56
C ASN A 190 14.47 -0.12 2.38
N LEU A 191 13.65 -0.47 1.39
CA LEU A 191 13.30 0.46 0.30
C LEU A 191 12.07 1.28 0.70
N VAL A 192 12.26 2.58 0.87
CA VAL A 192 11.17 3.52 1.13
C VAL A 192 10.55 3.96 -0.18
N CYS A 193 9.22 3.80 -0.30
CA CYS A 193 8.49 4.33 -1.44
C CYS A 193 8.50 5.86 -1.37
N HIS A 194 9.09 6.53 -2.36
CA HIS A 194 9.14 7.99 -2.43
C HIS A 194 7.75 8.62 -2.62
N ARG A 195 6.81 7.91 -3.28
CA ARG A 195 5.40 8.33 -3.45
C ARG A 195 4.47 7.11 -3.51
N PRO A 196 3.89 6.65 -2.38
CA PRO A 196 2.96 5.53 -2.39
C PRO A 196 1.57 5.97 -2.88
N THR A 197 1.16 5.54 -4.07
CA THR A 197 -0.21 5.77 -4.57
C THR A 197 -1.06 4.52 -4.34
N LYS A 198 -1.97 4.55 -3.35
CA LYS A 198 -3.06 3.55 -3.22
C LYS A 198 -4.30 4.07 -3.94
N SER A 199 -5.04 3.20 -4.62
CA SER A 199 -6.33 3.60 -5.19
C SER A 199 -7.39 3.71 -4.10
N ARG A 200 -8.08 4.86 -4.07
CA ARG A 200 -9.56 4.92 -3.94
C ARG A 200 -10.21 6.25 -4.33
N ILE A 201 -9.53 7.07 -5.14
CA ILE A 201 -9.69 8.54 -5.20
C ILE A 201 -8.90 9.14 -4.03
N ASP A 202 -7.93 9.97 -4.41
CA ASP A 202 -7.04 10.79 -3.59
C ASP A 202 -5.98 10.07 -2.74
N ARG A 203 -4.71 10.18 -3.15
CA ARG A 203 -3.47 10.20 -2.32
C ARG A 203 -2.32 10.83 -3.12
N ARG A 204 -2.48 12.08 -3.56
CA ARG A 204 -1.57 12.74 -4.52
C ARG A 204 -0.30 13.39 -3.93
N TYR A 205 -0.07 13.40 -2.61
CA TYR A 205 0.95 14.29 -2.02
C TYR A 205 1.82 13.75 -0.87
N THR A 206 1.89 12.43 -0.64
CA THR A 206 2.75 11.90 0.43
C THR A 206 4.23 11.89 0.02
N THR A 207 5.05 12.68 0.70
CA THR A 207 6.51 12.82 0.44
C THR A 207 7.35 11.70 1.09
N ALA A 208 6.87 11.08 2.18
CA ALA A 208 7.46 9.89 2.79
C ALA A 208 6.45 9.16 3.70
N LEU A 209 6.54 7.83 3.77
CA LEU A 209 5.69 6.96 4.60
C LEU A 209 6.56 6.15 5.59
N LEU A 210 6.26 6.26 6.87
CA LEU A 210 6.91 5.54 7.98
C LEU A 210 5.95 4.47 8.52
N LEU A 211 6.47 3.28 8.78
CA LEU A 211 5.72 2.09 9.22
C LEU A 211 6.25 1.60 10.58
N PRO A 212 6.02 2.34 11.68
CA PRO A 212 6.51 1.94 12.99
C PRO A 212 5.88 0.60 13.42
N LEU A 213 6.71 -0.29 13.93
CA LEU A 213 6.29 -1.62 14.41
C LEU A 213 6.01 -1.64 15.92
N ASP A 214 6.58 -0.69 16.66
CA ASP A 214 6.51 -0.56 18.10
C ASP A 214 6.52 0.91 18.54
N ILE A 215 6.27 1.15 19.82
CA ILE A 215 6.11 2.52 20.36
C ILE A 215 7.43 3.30 20.30
N SER A 216 8.57 2.63 20.46
CA SER A 216 9.88 3.29 20.37
C SER A 216 10.15 3.86 18.97
N GLN A 217 9.65 3.18 17.94
CA GLN A 217 9.71 3.66 16.56
C GLN A 217 8.77 4.85 16.33
N VAL A 218 7.58 4.87 16.96
CA VAL A 218 6.70 6.06 16.94
C VAL A 218 7.40 7.26 17.60
N GLN A 219 8.02 7.07 18.77
CA GLN A 219 8.82 8.13 19.42
C GLN A 219 9.96 8.62 18.51
N SER A 220 10.62 7.70 17.80
CA SER A 220 11.69 8.03 16.86
C SER A 220 11.18 8.86 15.69
N CYS A 221 9.98 8.57 15.17
CA CYS A 221 9.32 9.39 14.16
C CYS A 221 9.09 10.82 14.66
N VAL A 222 8.55 10.97 15.88
CA VAL A 222 8.30 12.29 16.49
C VAL A 222 9.60 13.07 16.71
N ARG A 223 10.63 12.45 17.30
CA ARG A 223 11.92 13.10 17.53
C ARG A 223 12.59 13.51 16.22
N TRP A 224 12.49 12.67 15.19
CA TRP A 224 12.99 13.01 13.87
C TRP A 224 12.26 14.21 13.28
N ALA A 225 10.93 14.25 13.39
CA ALA A 225 10.12 15.35 12.89
C ALA A 225 10.46 16.68 13.59
N LEU A 226 10.62 16.65 14.92
CA LEU A 226 11.07 17.80 15.72
C LEU A 226 12.46 18.29 15.30
N ALA A 227 13.42 17.37 15.15
CA ALA A 227 14.79 17.71 14.75
C ALA A 227 14.87 18.33 13.34
N ASN A 228 13.98 17.91 12.44
CA ASN A 228 13.95 18.37 11.05
C ASN A 228 12.93 19.48 10.79
N LYS A 229 12.19 19.91 11.81
CA LYS A 229 11.12 20.92 11.70
C LYS A 229 10.07 20.56 10.63
N THR A 230 9.73 19.28 10.56
CA THR A 230 8.79 18.71 9.59
C THR A 230 7.51 18.29 10.30
N SER A 231 6.36 18.41 9.62
CA SER A 231 5.07 17.95 10.16
C SER A 231 4.89 16.43 9.95
N LEU A 232 4.15 15.81 10.85
CA LEU A 232 3.71 14.41 10.74
C LEU A 232 2.20 14.34 10.51
N GLU A 233 1.76 13.38 9.70
CA GLU A 233 0.35 12.96 9.62
C GLU A 233 0.23 11.50 10.08
N ILE A 234 -0.83 11.18 10.82
CA ILE A 234 -1.05 9.82 11.35
C ILE A 234 -2.12 9.11 10.52
N LEU A 235 -1.77 7.93 10.01
CA LEU A 235 -2.65 7.09 9.20
C LEU A 235 -3.08 5.86 9.98
N GLY A 236 -4.32 5.87 10.47
CA GLY A 236 -5.00 4.68 11.00
C GLY A 236 -5.86 4.01 9.92
N GLY A 237 -7.14 4.38 9.87
CA GLY A 237 -8.09 3.83 8.89
C GLY A 237 -7.96 4.36 7.46
N GLY A 238 -7.38 5.55 7.27
CA GLY A 238 -7.21 6.18 5.96
C GLY A 238 -8.50 6.66 5.30
N HIS A 239 -9.51 7.02 6.09
CA HIS A 239 -10.85 7.41 5.66
C HIS A 239 -11.15 8.92 5.79
N SER A 240 -10.20 9.72 6.27
CA SER A 240 -10.36 11.17 6.39
C SER A 240 -9.73 11.88 5.20
N ASP A 241 -10.37 12.95 4.72
CA ASP A 241 -9.79 13.86 3.74
C ASP A 241 -8.55 14.60 4.31
N HIS A 242 -8.37 14.60 5.63
CA HIS A 242 -7.18 15.10 6.32
C HIS A 242 -6.03 14.10 6.40
N CYS A 243 -6.16 12.90 5.84
CA CYS A 243 -5.08 11.92 5.76
C CYS A 243 -4.05 12.23 4.65
N LEU A 244 -4.11 13.43 4.06
CA LEU A 244 -3.32 13.83 2.91
C LEU A 244 -2.93 15.31 2.99
N TRP A 245 -1.78 15.58 3.59
CA TRP A 245 -1.18 16.92 3.57
C TRP A 245 0.08 16.96 2.69
N PRO A 246 0.21 17.96 1.80
CA PRO A 246 1.42 18.12 1.00
C PRO A 246 2.61 18.47 1.89
N ASN A 247 3.77 17.88 1.57
CA ASN A 247 5.03 18.10 2.30
C ASN A 247 5.00 17.64 3.77
N VAL A 248 4.17 16.64 4.07
CA VAL A 248 4.07 16.03 5.40
C VAL A 248 4.52 14.57 5.31
N VAL A 249 5.16 14.09 6.38
CA VAL A 249 5.58 12.68 6.48
C VAL A 249 4.47 11.88 7.16
N SER A 250 4.00 10.84 6.48
CA SER A 250 2.93 10.00 7.02
C SER A 250 3.50 8.90 7.92
N VAL A 251 2.88 8.70 9.06
CA VAL A 251 3.15 7.59 9.98
C VAL A 251 1.94 6.67 9.94
N GLU A 252 2.09 5.49 9.33
CA GLU A 252 1.01 4.53 9.22
C GLU A 252 1.07 3.50 10.33
N MET A 253 -0.04 3.40 11.06
CA MET A 253 -0.15 2.63 12.28
C MET A 253 -0.58 1.18 11.99
N GLY A 254 -0.50 0.70 10.74
CA GLY A 254 -1.06 -0.58 10.34
C GLY A 254 -0.41 -1.79 11.02
N ALA A 255 0.79 -1.64 11.59
CA ALA A 255 1.40 -2.67 12.42
C ALA A 255 0.75 -2.79 13.81
N PHE A 256 0.09 -1.74 14.30
CA PHE A 256 -0.62 -1.66 15.58
C PHE A 256 -2.06 -2.21 15.41
N ASP A 257 -2.17 -3.50 15.08
CA ASP A 257 -3.38 -4.17 14.61
C ASP A 257 -4.03 -5.14 15.62
N LYS A 258 -3.63 -5.10 16.90
CA LYS A 258 -4.13 -6.01 17.93
C LYS A 258 -5.30 -5.44 18.72
N VAL A 259 -6.26 -6.32 19.02
CA VAL A 259 -7.39 -6.06 19.91
C VAL A 259 -7.38 -7.12 21.00
N TYR A 260 -7.58 -6.70 22.24
CA TYR A 260 -7.64 -7.55 23.42
C TYR A 260 -8.91 -7.25 24.21
N VAL A 261 -9.59 -8.29 24.68
CA VAL A 261 -10.67 -8.18 25.65
C VAL A 261 -10.11 -8.56 27.01
N VAL A 262 -10.07 -7.60 27.93
CA VAL A 262 -9.59 -7.77 29.30
C VAL A 262 -10.79 -8.00 30.21
N ASN A 263 -10.69 -8.98 31.10
CA ASN A 263 -11.75 -9.40 32.02
C ASN A 263 -13.04 -9.79 31.28
N THR A 264 -12.95 -10.74 30.34
CA THR A 264 -14.12 -11.27 29.62
C THR A 264 -15.24 -11.63 30.62
N PRO A 265 -16.42 -11.02 30.49
CA PRO A 265 -17.44 -11.11 31.53
C PRO A 265 -17.96 -12.54 31.63
N GLN A 266 -17.90 -13.12 32.83
CA GLN A 266 -18.61 -14.35 33.13
C GLN A 266 -20.06 -14.07 33.57
N ASN A 267 -20.28 -12.91 34.20
CA ASN A 267 -21.56 -12.42 34.72
C ASN A 267 -21.75 -10.93 34.34
N ALA A 268 -22.96 -10.38 34.53
CA ALA A 268 -23.30 -9.00 34.15
C ALA A 268 -22.52 -7.90 34.91
N ASP A 269 -21.96 -8.20 36.08
CA ASP A 269 -21.30 -7.23 36.98
C ASP A 269 -19.77 -7.22 36.88
N THR A 270 -19.17 -7.82 35.85
CA THR A 270 -17.70 -7.83 35.68
C THR A 270 -17.23 -6.65 34.84
N ASP A 271 -16.32 -5.83 35.38
CA ASP A 271 -15.65 -4.76 34.63
C ASP A 271 -14.84 -5.36 33.46
N CYS A 272 -15.31 -5.13 32.23
CA CYS A 272 -14.72 -5.62 30.99
C CYS A 272 -14.20 -4.46 30.13
N TRP A 273 -12.99 -4.61 29.60
CA TRP A 273 -12.34 -3.58 28.79
C TRP A 273 -11.94 -4.12 27.41
N VAL A 274 -12.09 -3.29 26.38
CA VAL A 274 -11.57 -3.59 25.04
C VAL A 274 -10.39 -2.68 24.76
N VAL A 275 -9.20 -3.27 24.67
CA VAL A 275 -7.97 -2.57 24.31
C VAL A 275 -7.73 -2.76 22.82
N ALA A 276 -7.82 -1.69 22.04
CA ALA A 276 -7.56 -1.70 20.61
C ALA A 276 -6.34 -0.84 20.29
N GLU A 277 -5.41 -1.41 19.52
CA GLU A 277 -4.26 -0.68 19.01
C GLU A 277 -4.66 0.32 17.89
N ALA A 278 -3.86 1.37 17.69
CA ALA A 278 -4.24 2.52 16.86
C ALA A 278 -4.43 2.23 15.35
N GLY A 279 -3.91 1.10 14.86
CA GLY A 279 -4.08 0.61 13.50
C GLY A 279 -5.34 -0.22 13.28
N CYS A 280 -6.01 -0.65 14.36
CA CYS A 280 -7.21 -1.45 14.26
C CYS A 280 -8.33 -0.71 13.52
N LYS A 281 -9.12 -1.49 12.78
CA LYS A 281 -10.34 -1.03 12.13
C LYS A 281 -11.54 -1.51 12.91
N THR A 282 -12.68 -0.87 12.65
CA THR A 282 -13.98 -1.21 13.26
C THR A 282 -14.29 -2.70 13.11
N GLY A 283 -14.00 -3.28 11.93
CA GLY A 283 -14.20 -4.70 11.68
C GLY A 283 -13.29 -5.60 12.51
N ASP A 284 -12.06 -5.17 12.80
CA ASP A 284 -11.11 -5.93 13.64
C ASP A 284 -11.60 -5.98 15.08
N ILE A 285 -12.06 -4.83 15.62
CA ILE A 285 -12.61 -4.75 16.98
C ILE A 285 -13.84 -5.64 17.11
N ILE A 286 -14.82 -5.51 16.21
CA ILE A 286 -16.03 -6.33 16.24
C ILE A 286 -15.70 -7.83 16.16
N LYS A 287 -14.75 -8.21 15.29
CA LYS A 287 -14.35 -9.60 15.11
C LYS A 287 -13.79 -10.21 16.40
N GLU A 288 -13.03 -9.45 17.18
CA GLU A 288 -12.43 -9.94 18.43
C GLU A 288 -13.40 -9.81 19.63
N THR A 289 -14.27 -8.80 19.68
CA THR A 289 -15.20 -8.62 20.80
C THR A 289 -16.44 -9.52 20.70
N MET A 290 -16.92 -9.82 19.48
CA MET A 290 -18.14 -10.60 19.28
C MET A 290 -18.08 -12.02 19.87
N PRO A 291 -16.99 -12.80 19.73
CA PRO A 291 -16.85 -14.09 20.40
C PRO A 291 -16.82 -14.00 21.92
N ALA A 292 -16.36 -12.88 22.47
CA ALA A 292 -16.32 -12.59 23.91
C ALA A 292 -17.68 -12.11 24.45
N GLY A 293 -18.71 -12.00 23.61
CA GLY A 293 -20.04 -11.56 24.01
C GLY A 293 -20.13 -10.07 24.36
N VAL A 294 -19.14 -9.27 23.98
CA VAL A 294 -19.07 -7.84 24.29
C VAL A 294 -19.00 -7.00 23.01
N THR A 295 -19.36 -5.72 23.14
CA THR A 295 -19.27 -4.75 22.05
C THR A 295 -19.00 -3.36 22.60
N VAL A 296 -18.57 -2.46 21.74
CA VAL A 296 -18.36 -1.04 22.05
C VAL A 296 -19.00 -0.21 20.94
N THR A 297 -19.34 1.05 21.23
CA THR A 297 -19.91 1.95 20.23
C THR A 297 -18.88 2.20 19.12
N LEU A 298 -19.21 1.81 17.89
CA LEU A 298 -18.35 1.96 16.71
C LEU A 298 -19.16 2.40 15.48
N GLY A 299 -18.46 2.74 14.40
CA GLY A 299 -19.08 3.15 13.14
C GLY A 299 -19.68 1.99 12.34
N SER A 300 -20.43 2.30 11.30
CA SER A 300 -21.09 1.30 10.44
C SER A 300 -20.17 0.70 9.37
N ARG A 301 -18.99 1.30 9.12
CA ARG A 301 -18.05 0.91 8.06
C ARG A 301 -16.89 0.09 8.64
N PRO A 302 -16.75 -1.21 8.31
CA PRO A 302 -15.72 -2.06 8.90
C PRO A 302 -14.28 -1.59 8.68
N SER A 303 -14.01 -0.85 7.60
CA SER A 303 -12.66 -0.43 7.22
C SER A 303 -12.16 0.85 7.91
N VAL A 304 -13.05 1.57 8.60
CA VAL A 304 -12.74 2.81 9.33
C VAL A 304 -11.96 2.49 10.61
N GLY A 305 -10.91 3.26 10.88
CA GLY A 305 -10.00 3.04 12.03
C GLY A 305 -9.99 4.21 13.01
N ALA A 306 -8.92 4.32 13.80
CA ALA A 306 -8.91 5.10 15.03
C ALA A 306 -9.27 6.59 14.95
N GLY A 307 -9.03 7.24 13.80
CA GLY A 307 -9.46 8.62 13.59
C GLY A 307 -10.96 8.84 13.84
N PHE A 308 -11.80 7.82 13.62
CA PHE A 308 -13.25 7.90 13.85
C PHE A 308 -13.60 8.03 15.33
N TRP A 309 -13.11 7.13 16.18
CA TRP A 309 -13.48 7.12 17.60
C TRP A 309 -12.72 8.18 18.41
N LEU A 310 -11.62 8.72 17.88
CA LEU A 310 -10.96 9.90 18.45
C LEU A 310 -11.64 11.23 18.07
N GLN A 311 -12.49 11.24 17.04
CA GLN A 311 -13.20 12.44 16.55
C GLN A 311 -14.71 12.39 16.85
N GLY A 312 -15.13 11.62 17.86
CA GLY A 312 -16.53 11.41 18.17
C GLY A 312 -16.97 10.01 17.80
N GLY A 313 -17.51 9.87 16.59
CA GLY A 313 -17.86 8.59 16.00
C GLY A 313 -19.30 8.16 16.26
N ILE A 314 -20.19 8.50 15.32
CA ILE A 314 -21.61 8.12 15.35
C ILE A 314 -21.79 6.75 14.68
N GLY A 315 -22.54 5.86 15.33
CA GLY A 315 -22.87 4.55 14.80
C GLY A 315 -24.21 4.02 15.30
N HIS A 316 -24.50 2.75 15.00
CA HIS A 316 -25.79 2.12 15.28
C HIS A 316 -26.16 2.13 16.77
N LEU A 317 -25.15 2.07 17.64
CA LEU A 317 -25.32 2.04 19.09
C LEU A 317 -25.42 3.43 19.72
N ALA A 318 -25.22 4.50 18.95
CA ALA A 318 -25.03 5.83 19.53
C ALA A 318 -26.26 6.39 20.25
N ARG A 319 -27.47 5.96 19.86
CA ARG A 319 -28.71 6.35 20.54
C ARG A 319 -28.84 5.77 21.95
N HIS A 320 -28.21 4.64 22.21
CA HIS A 320 -28.29 3.95 23.50
C HIS A 320 -27.05 4.21 24.37
N TYR A 321 -25.87 4.34 23.74
CA TYR A 321 -24.59 4.30 24.44
C TYR A 321 -23.67 5.48 24.12
N GLY A 322 -24.17 6.55 23.50
CA GLY A 322 -23.37 7.74 23.16
C GLY A 322 -22.42 7.54 21.98
N LEU A 323 -21.50 8.47 21.75
CA LEU A 323 -20.51 8.40 20.69
C LEU A 323 -19.43 7.34 20.98
N ALA A 324 -18.68 6.94 19.96
CA ALA A 324 -17.55 6.02 20.14
C ALA A 324 -16.47 6.59 21.09
N CYS A 325 -16.25 7.90 21.06
CA CYS A 325 -15.32 8.58 21.96
C CYS A 325 -15.77 8.53 23.43
N ASP A 326 -17.07 8.47 23.70
CA ASP A 326 -17.61 8.47 25.06
C ASP A 326 -17.29 7.17 25.80
N ALA A 327 -16.95 6.11 25.04
CA ALA A 327 -16.52 4.82 25.59
C ALA A 327 -15.00 4.74 25.87
N ILE A 328 -14.22 5.78 25.56
CA ILE A 328 -12.76 5.79 25.78
C ILE A 328 -12.48 6.19 27.23
N VAL A 329 -11.95 5.26 28.01
CA VAL A 329 -11.58 5.49 29.42
C VAL A 329 -10.08 5.66 29.67
N GLY A 330 -9.25 5.36 28.68
CA GLY A 330 -7.80 5.48 28.77
C GLY A 330 -7.10 5.31 27.43
N ALA A 331 -5.86 5.79 27.37
CA ALA A 331 -5.03 5.77 26.17
C ALA A 331 -3.53 5.75 26.50
N VAL A 332 -2.78 5.10 25.61
CA VAL A 332 -1.32 5.23 25.53
C VAL A 332 -1.00 6.14 24.35
N MET A 333 -0.32 7.24 24.62
CA MET A 333 -0.05 8.30 23.64
C MET A 333 1.44 8.59 23.55
N VAL A 334 1.90 9.07 22.39
CA VAL A 334 3.22 9.67 22.25
C VAL A 334 3.02 11.17 22.09
N ASP A 335 3.58 11.95 23.02
CA ASP A 335 3.52 13.40 22.98
C ASP A 335 4.28 13.94 21.77
N ALA A 336 3.63 14.79 20.97
CA ALA A 336 4.21 15.37 19.78
C ALA A 336 5.28 16.43 20.06
N ILE A 337 5.31 16.99 21.28
CA ILE A 337 6.26 18.05 21.67
C ILE A 337 7.58 17.46 22.15
N SER A 338 7.52 16.44 23.01
CA SER A 338 8.70 15.85 23.65
C SER A 338 9.07 14.46 23.10
N GLY A 339 8.15 13.81 22.38
CA GLY A 339 8.28 12.40 22.02
C GLY A 339 8.19 11.44 23.21
N GLN A 340 7.72 11.89 24.38
CA GLN A 340 7.53 11.04 25.54
C GLN A 340 6.27 10.19 25.41
N VAL A 341 6.28 9.02 26.04
CA VAL A 341 5.09 8.17 26.15
C VAL A 341 4.28 8.63 27.36
N LEU A 342 2.98 8.82 27.16
CA LEU A 342 2.01 9.17 28.18
C LEU A 342 0.99 8.05 28.31
N CYS A 343 0.59 7.74 29.54
CA CYS A 343 -0.54 6.86 29.84
C CYS A 343 -1.58 7.71 30.55
N ILE A 344 -2.79 7.78 29.99
CA ILE A 344 -3.86 8.65 30.46
C ILE A 344 -5.06 7.78 30.77
N GLY A 345 -5.71 8.02 31.91
CA GLY A 345 -6.90 7.28 32.33
C GLY A 345 -6.60 5.82 32.67
N HIS A 346 -7.59 4.95 32.42
CA HIS A 346 -7.48 3.53 32.76
C HIS A 346 -6.81 2.73 31.64
N VAL A 347 -5.55 2.35 31.83
CA VAL A 347 -4.78 1.52 30.88
C VAL A 347 -4.40 0.20 31.58
N PRO A 348 -4.94 -0.95 31.15
CA PRO A 348 -4.65 -2.25 31.79
C PRO A 348 -3.16 -2.65 31.67
N GLU A 349 -2.54 -3.04 32.79
CA GLU A 349 -1.11 -3.39 32.86
C GLU A 349 -0.70 -4.57 31.94
N HIS A 350 -1.61 -5.51 31.70
CA HIS A 350 -1.30 -6.78 31.03
C HIS A 350 -1.01 -6.70 29.51
N ASN A 351 -1.24 -5.55 28.87
CA ASN A 351 -1.14 -5.43 27.40
C ASN A 351 -0.06 -4.44 26.92
N ILE A 352 0.69 -3.85 27.85
CA ILE A 352 1.69 -2.80 27.55
C ILE A 352 3.06 -3.40 27.21
N ASP A 353 3.38 -4.61 27.70
CA ASP A 353 4.73 -5.20 27.63
C ASP A 353 5.18 -5.70 26.25
N HIS A 354 4.26 -6.02 25.33
CA HIS A 354 4.66 -6.62 24.04
C HIS A 354 5.26 -5.63 23.03
N ARG A 355 5.03 -4.32 23.21
CA ARG A 355 5.54 -3.26 22.31
C ARG A 355 6.19 -2.06 23.02
N MET A 356 6.33 -2.12 24.35
CA MET A 356 7.09 -1.16 25.14
C MET A 356 8.38 -1.83 25.65
N PRO A 357 9.57 -1.31 25.33
CA PRO A 357 10.82 -1.82 25.88
C PRO A 357 11.09 -1.36 27.33
N PHE A 358 10.16 -0.65 27.97
CA PHE A 358 10.37 -0.07 29.31
C PHE A 358 9.58 -0.84 30.36
N SER A 359 10.33 -1.43 31.31
CA SER A 359 9.75 -2.07 32.50
C SER A 359 8.80 -1.14 33.25
N THR A 360 7.70 -1.73 33.73
CA THR A 360 6.59 -1.15 34.51
C THR A 360 6.99 -0.27 35.71
N ASN A 361 8.26 -0.26 36.13
CA ASN A 361 8.75 0.56 37.24
C ASN A 361 8.84 2.07 36.98
N MET A 362 8.75 2.54 35.72
CA MET A 362 8.69 3.99 35.42
C MET A 362 7.27 4.57 35.43
N MET A 363 6.22 3.75 35.51
CA MET A 363 4.82 4.24 35.50
C MET A 363 4.33 4.79 36.84
N ARG A 364 5.03 4.53 37.95
CA ARG A 364 4.60 5.01 39.28
C ARG A 364 4.70 6.51 39.50
N ASN A 365 5.30 7.28 38.59
CA ASN A 365 5.49 8.72 38.77
C ASN A 365 4.46 9.60 38.03
N TYR A 366 3.48 9.02 37.31
CA TYR A 366 2.53 9.81 36.52
C TYR A 366 1.04 9.54 36.79
N CYS A 367 0.72 8.55 37.63
CA CYS A 367 -0.60 8.45 38.25
C CYS A 367 -0.54 9.10 39.64
N GLY A 368 -0.75 10.41 39.69
CA GLY A 368 -1.12 11.12 40.92
C GLY A 368 -2.58 10.85 41.30
N PRO A 369 -2.96 11.08 42.57
CA PRO A 369 -4.05 10.42 43.29
C PRO A 369 -5.45 10.55 42.67
#